data_AF-A0AAW2MJZ3-F1
#
_entry.id   AF-A0AAW2MJZ3-F1
#
_cell.length_a   1.000
_cell.length_b   1.000
_cell.length_c   1.000
_cell.angle_alpha   90.00
_cell.angle_beta   90.00
_cell.angle_gamma   90.00
#
_symmetry.space_group_name_H-M   'P 1'
#
loop_
_entity.id
_entity.type
_entity.pdbx_description
1 polymer ?
#
loop_
_entity_poly.entity_id
_entity_poly.type
_entity_poly.pdbx_seq_one_letter_code
_entity_poly.pdbx_strand_id
1 'polypeptide(L)'
;MCFCVFRTAYDVTLNDDSWSQDVFDIVSGNTSVSWERLDAGTVLSHSFELEAKTRTVFYGAPAVITFRVPTKAALQEAYSTPILPLDVLADRPPEKKFDWRLLAKYGSLVSVISIVVLFVYLVSTPSKSSASKASKKKR
;
A
#
# COMPACT_ATOMS: atom_id res chain seq x y z
N MET A 1 -7.23 -15.11 -4.99
CA MET A 1 -8.37 -14.25 -5.37
C MET A 1 -9.60 -14.62 -4.55
N CYS A 2 -10.42 -13.64 -4.15
CA CYS A 2 -11.67 -13.86 -3.40
C CYS A 2 -12.86 -13.28 -4.18
N PHE A 3 -13.94 -14.04 -4.34
CA PHE A 3 -15.16 -13.63 -5.03
C PHE A 3 -16.39 -13.89 -4.15
N CYS A 4 -17.23 -12.88 -3.99
CA CYS A 4 -18.46 -12.94 -3.20
C CYS A 4 -19.67 -12.75 -4.09
N VAL A 5 -20.64 -13.65 -3.96
CA VAL A 5 -21.84 -13.69 -4.81
C VAL A 5 -23.05 -13.24 -4.00
N PHE A 6 -23.70 -12.15 -4.39
CA PHE A 6 -24.89 -11.63 -3.68
C PHE A 6 -26.23 -12.24 -4.17
N ARG A 7 -26.23 -12.95 -5.30
CA ARG A 7 -27.38 -13.64 -5.90
C ARG A 7 -26.90 -14.93 -6.55
N THR A 8 -27.71 -15.98 -6.53
CA THR A 8 -27.34 -17.27 -7.16
C THR A 8 -26.76 -17.07 -8.56
N ALA A 9 -25.58 -17.64 -8.80
CA ALA A 9 -24.86 -17.53 -10.05
C ALA A 9 -24.62 -18.93 -10.63
N TYR A 10 -24.69 -19.04 -11.95
CA TYR A 10 -24.49 -20.28 -12.70
C TYR A 10 -23.37 -20.12 -13.71
N ASP A 11 -22.76 -21.24 -14.10
CA ASP A 11 -21.67 -21.30 -15.09
C ASP A 11 -20.57 -20.27 -14.79
N VAL A 12 -20.11 -20.25 -13.53
CA VAL A 12 -19.11 -19.28 -13.08
C VAL A 12 -17.74 -19.77 -13.51
N THR A 13 -17.02 -18.96 -14.28
CA THR A 13 -15.65 -19.25 -14.68
C THR A 13 -14.74 -18.11 -14.25
N LEU A 14 -13.64 -18.45 -13.62
CA LEU A 14 -12.55 -17.54 -13.27
C LEU A 14 -11.38 -17.87 -14.17
N ASN A 15 -10.86 -16.87 -14.87
CA ASN A 15 -9.69 -16.96 -15.72
C ASN A 15 -8.66 -15.90 -15.30
N ASP A 16 -7.45 -16.35 -14.97
CA ASP A 16 -6.32 -15.49 -14.64
C ASP A 16 -5.09 -15.89 -15.45
N ASP A 17 -5.12 -15.60 -16.75
CA ASP A 17 -4.08 -15.92 -17.74
C ASP A 17 -3.07 -14.78 -17.94
N SER A 18 -3.12 -13.75 -17.10
CA SER A 18 -2.29 -12.55 -17.22
C SER A 18 -0.83 -12.73 -16.74
N TRP A 19 -0.48 -13.93 -16.26
CA TRP A 19 0.83 -14.24 -15.70
C TRP A 19 1.82 -14.69 -16.78
N SER A 20 2.86 -13.87 -17.02
CA SER A 20 3.89 -14.18 -18.01
C SER A 20 4.79 -15.33 -17.57
N GLN A 21 4.91 -16.35 -18.44
CA GLN A 21 5.77 -17.54 -18.23
C GLN A 21 7.28 -17.22 -18.27
N ASP A 22 7.65 -16.06 -18.82
CA ASP A 22 9.03 -15.58 -18.85
C ASP A 22 9.47 -15.03 -17.49
N VAL A 23 8.49 -14.63 -16.66
CA VAL A 23 8.73 -14.03 -15.32
C VAL A 23 8.39 -15.02 -14.21
N PHE A 24 7.33 -15.82 -14.38
CA PHE A 24 6.84 -16.76 -13.39
C PHE A 24 6.67 -18.17 -13.94
N ASP A 25 6.97 -19.17 -13.11
CA ASP A 25 6.53 -20.55 -13.31
C ASP A 25 5.36 -20.87 -12.39
N ILE A 26 4.40 -21.65 -12.91
CA ILE A 26 3.31 -22.19 -12.12
C ILE A 26 3.82 -23.44 -11.40
N VAL A 27 3.97 -23.35 -10.09
CA VAL A 27 4.47 -24.45 -9.25
C VAL A 27 3.32 -25.41 -8.90
N SER A 28 2.15 -24.85 -8.59
CA SER A 28 1.00 -25.61 -8.10
C SER A 28 -0.32 -24.93 -8.39
N GLY A 29 -1.32 -25.72 -8.78
CA GLY A 29 -2.67 -25.25 -9.07
C GLY A 29 -2.89 -24.81 -10.51
N ASN A 30 -4.14 -24.49 -10.83
CA ASN A 30 -4.55 -24.00 -12.14
C ASN A 30 -4.86 -22.51 -12.06
N THR A 31 -4.55 -21.76 -13.11
CA THR A 31 -4.92 -20.34 -13.21
C THR A 31 -6.41 -20.14 -13.48
N SER A 32 -7.05 -21.10 -14.14
CA SER A 32 -8.47 -21.08 -14.48
C SER A 32 -9.26 -22.14 -13.70
N VAL A 33 -10.42 -21.75 -13.15
CA VAL A 33 -11.35 -22.66 -12.46
C VAL A 33 -12.80 -22.31 -12.81
N SER A 34 -13.65 -23.33 -12.93
CA SER A 34 -15.08 -23.19 -13.21
C SER A 34 -15.94 -23.88 -12.15
N TRP A 35 -17.08 -23.27 -11.84
CA TRP A 35 -18.11 -23.79 -10.94
C TRP A 35 -19.47 -23.76 -11.63
N GLU A 36 -20.22 -24.84 -11.50
CA GLU A 36 -21.56 -24.96 -12.11
C GLU A 36 -22.57 -24.01 -11.46
N ARG A 37 -22.53 -23.90 -10.14
CA ARG A 37 -23.48 -23.10 -9.36
C ARG A 37 -22.85 -22.56 -8.08
N LEU A 38 -23.12 -21.30 -7.80
CA LEU A 38 -22.82 -20.63 -6.54
C LEU A 38 -24.09 -20.08 -5.92
N ASP A 39 -24.32 -20.38 -4.65
CA ASP A 39 -25.47 -19.86 -3.93
C ASP A 39 -25.23 -18.41 -3.44
N ALA A 40 -26.32 -17.71 -3.16
CA ALA A 40 -26.24 -16.34 -2.67
C ALA A 40 -25.62 -16.29 -1.27
N GLY A 41 -24.65 -15.40 -1.07
CA GLY A 41 -23.88 -15.27 0.17
C GLY A 41 -22.65 -16.16 0.24
N THR A 42 -22.39 -17.00 -0.78
CA THR A 42 -21.17 -17.81 -0.84
C THR A 42 -19.96 -16.93 -1.18
N VAL A 43 -18.86 -17.17 -0.45
CA VAL A 43 -17.55 -16.60 -0.72
C VAL A 43 -16.64 -17.72 -1.18
N LEU A 44 -15.99 -17.53 -2.33
CA LEU A 44 -15.01 -18.46 -2.87
C LEU A 44 -13.64 -17.83 -2.92
N SER A 45 -12.64 -18.61 -2.53
CA SER A 45 -11.24 -18.28 -2.67
C SER A 45 -10.56 -19.25 -3.62
N HIS A 46 -9.93 -18.73 -4.67
CA HIS A 46 -9.04 -19.50 -5.54
C HIS A 46 -7.59 -19.04 -5.36
N SER A 47 -6.67 -19.98 -5.23
CA SER A 47 -5.24 -19.72 -5.03
C SER A 47 -4.41 -20.72 -5.83
N PHE A 48 -3.32 -20.23 -6.39
CA PHE A 48 -2.30 -21.01 -7.07
C PHE A 48 -0.93 -20.44 -6.71
N GLU A 49 0.11 -21.24 -6.85
CA GLU A 49 1.47 -20.90 -6.45
C GLU A 49 2.33 -20.61 -7.67
N LEU A 50 3.04 -19.48 -7.60
CA LEU A 50 3.94 -19.01 -8.63
C LEU A 50 5.36 -18.88 -8.08
N GLU A 51 6.34 -19.33 -8.84
CA GLU A 51 7.76 -19.11 -8.58
C GLU A 51 8.30 -18.07 -9.56
N ALA A 52 9.02 -17.08 -9.04
CA ALA A 52 9.61 -16.04 -9.86
C ALA A 52 10.98 -16.44 -10.41
N LYS A 53 11.16 -16.34 -11.73
CA LYS A 53 12.44 -16.58 -12.42
C LYS A 53 13.30 -15.33 -12.52
N THR A 54 12.67 -14.19 -12.80
CA THR A 54 13.36 -12.99 -13.25
C THR A 54 13.14 -11.84 -12.28
N ARG A 55 14.20 -11.07 -12.02
CA ARG A 55 14.15 -9.87 -11.18
C ARG A 55 13.54 -8.72 -11.96
N THR A 56 12.31 -8.34 -11.64
CA THR A 56 11.60 -7.27 -12.35
C THR A 56 10.45 -6.72 -11.50
N VAL A 57 9.99 -5.52 -11.85
CA VAL A 57 8.72 -4.99 -11.34
C VAL A 57 7.61 -5.55 -12.21
N PHE A 58 6.71 -6.34 -11.61
CA PHE A 58 5.59 -6.95 -12.31
C PHE A 58 4.30 -6.16 -12.11
N TYR A 59 3.59 -5.92 -13.21
CA TYR A 59 2.27 -5.31 -13.24
C TYR A 59 1.26 -6.40 -13.61
N GLY A 60 0.49 -6.88 -12.64
CA GLY A 60 -0.53 -7.91 -12.86
C GLY A 60 -1.82 -7.31 -13.39
N ALA A 61 -2.39 -7.92 -14.44
CA ALA A 61 -3.71 -7.52 -14.92
C ALA A 61 -4.81 -8.09 -14.00
N PRO A 62 -6.00 -7.49 -13.99
CA PRO A 62 -7.15 -8.06 -13.29
C PRO A 62 -7.55 -9.40 -13.91
N ALA A 63 -7.82 -10.39 -13.06
CA ALA A 63 -8.43 -11.64 -13.46
C ALA A 63 -9.90 -11.43 -13.82
N VAL A 64 -10.37 -12.21 -14.79
CA VAL A 64 -11.70 -12.10 -15.37
C VAL A 64 -12.60 -13.20 -14.83
N ILE A 65 -13.78 -12.82 -14.37
CA ILE A 65 -14.82 -13.74 -13.90
C ILE A 65 -16.02 -13.58 -14.79
N THR A 66 -16.45 -14.67 -15.45
CA THR A 66 -17.71 -14.69 -16.19
C THR A 66 -18.73 -15.54 -15.47
N PHE A 67 -19.98 -15.08 -15.43
CA PHE A 67 -21.06 -15.78 -14.74
C PHE A 67 -22.44 -15.45 -15.33
N ARG A 68 -23.42 -16.30 -15.03
CA ARG A 68 -24.83 -16.10 -15.38
C ARG A 68 -25.66 -15.91 -14.13
N VAL A 69 -26.67 -15.05 -14.20
CA VAL A 69 -27.64 -14.84 -13.13
C VAL A 69 -29.00 -15.30 -13.64
N PRO A 70 -29.80 -16.04 -12.86
CA PRO A 70 -31.05 -16.62 -13.36
C PRO A 70 -32.06 -15.58 -13.88
N THR A 71 -31.96 -14.32 -13.43
CA THR A 71 -32.82 -13.22 -13.91
C THR A 71 -32.34 -12.59 -15.22
N LYS A 72 -31.15 -12.94 -15.73
CA LYS A 72 -30.56 -12.32 -16.92
C LYS A 72 -29.83 -13.38 -17.76
N ALA A 73 -30.34 -13.64 -18.96
CA ALA A 73 -29.77 -14.65 -19.86
C ALA A 73 -28.38 -14.29 -20.44
N ALA A 74 -27.98 -13.02 -20.35
CA ALA A 74 -26.68 -12.57 -20.84
C ALA A 74 -25.54 -12.94 -19.86
N LEU A 75 -24.42 -13.40 -20.42
CA LEU A 75 -23.16 -13.57 -19.67
C LEU A 75 -22.73 -12.22 -19.09
N GLN A 76 -22.40 -12.22 -17.80
CA GLN A 76 -21.86 -11.07 -17.09
C GLN A 76 -20.38 -11.29 -16.85
N GLU A 77 -19.61 -10.22 -16.97
CA GLU A 77 -18.18 -10.19 -16.76
C GLU A 77 -17.88 -9.28 -15.56
N ALA A 78 -17.01 -9.74 -14.67
CA ALA A 78 -16.51 -9.01 -13.52
C ALA A 78 -14.99 -9.14 -13.45
N TYR A 79 -14.34 -8.11 -12.93
CA TYR A 79 -12.88 -8.06 -12.80
C TYR A 79 -12.48 -8.03 -11.33
N SER A 80 -11.31 -8.57 -11.00
CA SER A 80 -10.71 -8.32 -9.70
C SER A 80 -10.22 -6.89 -9.53
N THR A 81 -9.92 -6.57 -8.27
CA THR A 81 -9.00 -5.50 -7.92
C THR A 81 -7.64 -5.72 -8.63
N PRO A 82 -7.16 -4.74 -9.42
CA PRO A 82 -5.83 -4.78 -10.00
C PRO A 82 -4.76 -4.92 -8.92
N ILE A 83 -3.71 -5.68 -9.22
CA ILE A 83 -2.61 -5.86 -8.28
C ILE A 83 -1.66 -4.66 -8.40
N LEU A 84 -1.28 -4.08 -7.26
CA LEU A 84 -0.24 -3.04 -7.23
C LEU A 84 1.09 -3.62 -7.74
N PRO A 85 2.01 -2.79 -8.26
CA PRO A 85 3.27 -3.29 -8.81
C PRO A 85 4.03 -4.13 -7.79
N LEU A 86 4.28 -5.39 -8.11
CA LEU A 86 5.06 -6.30 -7.27
C LEU A 86 6.52 -6.13 -7.61
N ASP A 87 7.33 -5.88 -6.59
CA ASP A 87 8.78 -5.88 -6.72
C ASP A 87 9.29 -7.32 -6.56
N VAL A 88 9.54 -7.99 -7.68
CA VAL A 88 9.88 -9.41 -7.71
C VAL A 88 11.38 -9.56 -7.63
N LEU A 89 11.87 -10.02 -6.46
CA LEU A 89 13.29 -10.30 -6.20
C LEU A 89 14.24 -9.11 -6.46
N ALA A 90 13.75 -7.85 -6.45
CA ALA A 90 14.65 -6.72 -6.63
C ALA A 90 15.50 -6.50 -5.39
N ASP A 91 16.78 -6.26 -5.64
CA ASP A 91 17.69 -5.74 -4.62
C ASP A 91 17.24 -4.32 -4.30
N ARG A 92 16.47 -4.18 -3.22
CA ARG A 92 16.12 -2.86 -2.67
C ARG A 92 17.44 -2.16 -2.38
N PRO A 93 17.77 -1.04 -3.07
CA PRO A 93 19.01 -0.33 -2.80
C PRO A 93 19.03 0.01 -1.31
N PRO A 94 20.16 -0.15 -0.61
CA PRO A 94 20.21 0.07 0.83
C PRO A 94 19.66 1.47 1.08
N GLU A 95 18.49 1.53 1.72
CA GLU A 95 17.88 2.81 2.05
C GLU A 95 18.95 3.59 2.79
N LYS A 96 19.29 4.77 2.27
CA LYS A 96 20.33 5.62 2.82
C LYS A 96 19.83 6.08 4.18
N LYS A 97 20.00 5.23 5.19
CA LYS A 97 19.68 5.52 6.58
C LYS A 97 20.42 6.80 6.90
N PHE A 98 19.66 7.79 7.30
CA PHE A 98 20.13 9.14 7.57
C PHE A 98 21.45 9.07 8.32
N ASP A 99 22.49 9.68 7.75
CA ASP A 99 23.89 9.41 8.10
C ASP A 99 24.20 10.00 9.50
N TRP A 100 23.92 9.24 10.56
CA TRP A 100 24.13 9.64 11.97
C TRP A 100 25.55 10.06 12.30
N ARG A 101 26.53 9.72 11.45
CA ARG A 101 27.89 10.22 11.55
C ARG A 101 27.99 11.74 11.35
N LEU A 102 27.15 12.32 10.50
CA LEU A 102 27.12 13.77 10.30
C LEU A 102 26.49 14.47 11.51
N LEU A 103 25.39 13.93 12.04
CA LEU A 103 24.77 14.45 13.26
C LEU A 103 25.71 14.36 14.46
N ALA A 104 26.48 13.28 14.59
CA ALA A 104 27.46 13.11 15.67
C ALA A 104 28.65 14.08 15.55
N LYS A 105 29.17 14.33 14.34
CA LYS A 105 30.30 15.25 14.14
C LYS A 105 29.90 16.73 14.24
N TYR A 106 28.73 17.10 13.73
CA TYR A 106 28.30 18.49 13.63
C TYR A 106 27.28 18.89 14.71
N GLY A 107 26.69 17.93 15.43
CA GLY A 107 25.69 18.20 16.46
C GLY A 107 26.23 19.05 17.61
N SER A 108 27.48 18.84 18.02
CA SER A 108 28.14 19.68 19.04
C SER A 108 28.29 21.13 18.57
N LEU A 109 28.75 21.35 17.33
CA LEU A 109 28.91 22.69 16.75
C LEU A 109 27.56 23.40 16.61
N VAL A 110 26.55 22.71 16.10
CA VAL A 110 25.18 23.24 15.96
C VAL A 110 24.60 23.60 17.33
N SER A 111 24.84 22.78 18.35
CA SER A 111 24.39 23.04 19.73
C SER A 111 25.02 24.31 20.29
N VAL A 112 26.35 24.46 20.20
CA VAL A 112 27.06 25.66 20.69
C VAL A 112 26.58 26.92 19.98
N ILE A 113 26.48 26.88 18.64
CA ILE A 113 26.02 28.03 17.84
C ILE A 113 24.57 28.39 18.23
N SER A 114 23.70 27.39 18.40
CA SER A 114 22.30 27.63 18.81
C SER A 114 22.20 28.30 20.18
N ILE A 115 23.03 27.89 21.14
CA ILE A 115 23.06 28.47 22.49
C ILE A 115 23.55 29.91 22.46
N VAL A 116 24.62 30.20 21.71
CA VAL A 116 25.16 31.55 21.60
C VAL A 116 24.15 32.48 20.93
N VAL A 117 23.53 32.04 19.84
CA VAL A 117 22.50 32.82 19.14
C VAL A 117 21.29 33.06 20.06
N LEU A 118 20.82 32.04 20.77
CA LEU A 118 19.69 32.16 21.70
C LEU A 118 20.02 33.10 22.86
N PHE A 119 21.24 33.04 23.39
CA PHE A 119 21.68 33.90 24.49
C PHE A 119 21.78 35.36 24.04
N VAL A 120 22.40 35.60 22.87
CA VAL A 120 22.45 36.95 22.28
C VAL A 120 21.04 37.45 21.99
N TYR A 121 20.16 36.61 21.47
CA TYR A 121 18.75 36.96 21.27
C TYR A 121 18.09 37.32 22.61
N LEU A 122 18.21 36.51 23.66
CA LEU A 122 17.62 36.84 24.97
C LEU A 122 18.18 38.12 25.60
N VAL A 123 19.46 38.43 25.38
CA VAL A 123 20.10 39.66 25.89
C VAL A 123 19.71 40.89 25.06
N SER A 124 19.63 40.75 23.74
CA SER A 124 19.31 41.85 22.82
C SER A 124 17.81 42.06 22.62
N THR A 125 16.99 41.06 22.94
CA THR A 125 15.54 41.19 22.95
C THR A 125 15.19 42.00 24.19
N PRO A 126 14.71 43.26 24.05
CA PRO A 126 14.22 43.98 25.21
C PRO A 126 13.08 43.16 25.78
N SER A 127 13.20 42.80 27.06
CA SER A 127 12.13 42.14 27.81
C SER A 127 10.91 43.07 27.76
N LYS A 128 10.05 42.89 26.75
CA LYS A 128 8.64 43.19 26.93
C LYS A 128 8.19 42.13 27.90
N SER A 129 8.43 42.41 29.18
CA SER A 129 7.69 41.84 30.27
C SER A 129 6.24 41.80 29.78
N SER A 130 5.64 40.61 29.84
CA SER A 130 4.21 40.50 29.89
C SER A 130 3.78 41.26 31.14
N ALA A 131 3.67 42.58 31.01
CA ALA A 131 2.89 43.43 31.86
C ALA A 131 1.45 42.99 31.63
N SER A 132 1.08 41.88 32.27
CA SER A 132 -0.28 41.72 32.77
C SER A 132 -0.52 42.95 33.62
N LYS A 133 -1.07 44.00 33.00
CA LYS A 133 -1.50 45.22 33.66
C LYS A 133 -2.35 44.77 34.83
N ALA A 134 -1.79 44.91 36.03
CA ALA A 134 -2.51 44.95 37.27
C ALA A 134 -3.63 45.98 37.08
N SER A 135 -4.86 45.50 36.88
CA SER A 135 -6.05 46.34 36.90
C SER A 135 -6.21 46.84 38.33
N LYS A 136 -5.62 48.00 38.63
CA LYS A 136 -5.79 48.70 39.89
C LYS A 136 -7.26 49.10 40.02
N LYS A 137 -7.96 48.40 40.91
CA LYS A 137 -9.35 48.65 41.28
C LYS A 137 -9.42 49.78 42.31
N LYS A 138 -10.36 50.69 42.04
CA LYS A 138 -11.19 51.52 42.94
C LYS A 138 -10.70 52.88 43.47
N ARG A 139 -11.52 53.87 43.06
CA ARG A 139 -12.36 54.82 43.82
C ARG A 139 -11.69 56.03 44.45
#